data_AF-A0A662UZ16-F1
#
_entry.id   AF-A0A662UZ16-F1
#
_cell.length_a   1.000
_cell.length_b   1.000
_cell.length_c   1.000
_cell.angle_alpha   90.00
_cell.angle_beta   90.00
_cell.angle_gamma   90.00
#
_symmetry.space_group_name_H-M   'P 1'
#
loop_
_entity.id
_entity.type
_entity.pdbx_description
1 polymer ?
#
loop_
_entity_poly.entity_id
_entity_poly.type
_entity_poly.pdbx_seq_one_letter_code
_entity_poly.pdbx_strand_id
1 'polypeptide(L)'
;MKYKRYKIRHILFQVLILIGLSLVCIVFGYLVTSGYSIELQHFVSPRPSRLSIENFSSPYLHPVMIVIGKAYQKIEFNSSTPLIFYKPPYKSGNINCWLNGTLYLCNGTGYIYRYIGQQQEILNEGEITKFYYSGATGGATLVLLYGAAFSYFILVIIAPLTFILFSYVITKNTYSPIFYVSCIILSVLFIYLGGVLGINVVPSFLDNLRHYLFTLLYYLIAEGIIIMALFILHKSSRK
;
A
#
# COMPACT_ATOMS: atom_id res chain seq x y z
N MET A 1 -51.82 26.67 -6.55
CA MET A 1 -51.41 25.25 -6.39
C MET A 1 -50.14 24.83 -7.14
N LYS A 2 -49.89 25.28 -8.39
CA LYS A 2 -48.69 24.89 -9.17
C LYS A 2 -47.34 25.21 -8.50
N TYR A 3 -47.22 26.36 -7.84
CA TYR A 3 -45.99 26.80 -7.16
C TYR A 3 -45.59 25.90 -5.97
N LYS A 4 -46.56 25.43 -5.19
CA LYS A 4 -46.33 24.56 -4.03
C LYS A 4 -45.82 23.17 -4.45
N ARG A 5 -46.35 22.62 -5.55
CA ARG A 5 -45.87 21.35 -6.14
C ARG A 5 -44.45 21.46 -6.72
N TYR A 6 -44.10 22.60 -7.32
CA TYR A 6 -42.75 22.84 -7.86
C TYR A 6 -41.71 22.93 -6.73
N LYS A 7 -42.03 23.64 -5.64
CA LYS A 7 -41.16 23.75 -4.46
C LYS A 7 -40.91 22.39 -3.79
N ILE A 8 -41.94 21.54 -3.67
CA ILE A 8 -41.80 20.19 -3.10
C ILE A 8 -40.89 19.30 -3.96
N ARG A 9 -41.06 19.31 -5.29
CA ARG A 9 -40.18 18.55 -6.21
C ARG A 9 -38.72 19.00 -6.13
N HIS A 10 -38.49 20.30 -6.03
CA HIS A 10 -37.15 20.85 -5.92
C HIS A 10 -36.46 20.47 -4.59
N ILE A 11 -37.20 20.47 -3.48
CA ILE A 11 -36.68 20.04 -2.17
C ILE A 11 -36.36 18.55 -2.19
N LEU A 12 -37.27 17.72 -2.70
CA LEU A 12 -37.06 16.27 -2.81
C LEU A 12 -35.81 15.94 -3.63
N PHE A 13 -35.61 16.65 -4.75
CA PHE A 13 -34.42 16.51 -5.57
C PHE A 13 -33.12 16.88 -4.82
N GLN A 14 -33.12 17.98 -4.04
CA GLN A 14 -31.97 18.37 -3.23
C GLN A 14 -31.64 17.35 -2.14
N VAL A 15 -32.65 16.78 -1.50
CA VAL A 15 -32.46 15.70 -0.51
C VAL A 15 -31.87 14.46 -1.17
N LEU A 16 -32.37 14.05 -2.33
CA LEU A 16 -31.82 12.91 -3.07
C LEU A 16 -30.36 13.13 -3.47
N ILE A 17 -30.00 14.34 -3.92
CA ILE A 17 -28.59 14.69 -4.20
C ILE A 17 -27.73 14.56 -2.94
N LEU A 18 -28.20 15.07 -1.80
CA LEU A 18 -27.44 15.00 -0.55
C LEU A 18 -27.23 13.56 -0.08
N ILE A 19 -28.24 12.71 -0.20
CA ILE A 19 -28.14 11.27 0.12
C ILE A 19 -27.18 10.58 -0.86
N GLY A 20 -27.30 10.86 -2.15
CA GLY A 20 -26.38 10.30 -3.16
C GLY A 20 -24.94 10.73 -2.91
N LEU A 21 -24.72 12.01 -2.61
CA LEU A 21 -23.41 12.58 -2.30
C LEU A 21 -22.82 11.93 -1.04
N SER A 22 -23.59 11.79 0.03
CA SER A 22 -23.09 11.19 1.28
C SER A 22 -22.68 9.74 1.08
N LEU A 23 -23.50 8.94 0.39
CA LEU A 23 -23.17 7.54 0.09
C LEU A 23 -21.89 7.43 -0.74
N VAL A 24 -21.76 8.22 -1.81
CA VAL A 24 -20.55 8.22 -2.64
C VAL A 24 -19.32 8.65 -1.84
N CYS A 25 -19.45 9.68 -0.99
CA CYS A 25 -18.35 10.16 -0.16
C CYS A 25 -17.87 9.10 0.84
N ILE A 26 -18.79 8.39 1.51
CA ILE A 26 -18.45 7.26 2.39
C ILE A 26 -17.72 6.17 1.60
N VAL A 27 -18.24 5.81 0.41
CA VAL A 27 -17.65 4.78 -0.43
C VAL A 27 -16.24 5.16 -0.87
N PHE A 28 -15.98 6.42 -1.24
CA PHE A 28 -14.62 6.85 -1.58
C PHE A 28 -13.66 6.84 -0.41
N GLY A 29 -14.09 7.35 0.74
CA GLY A 29 -13.28 7.26 1.95
C GLY A 29 -12.88 5.81 2.23
N TYR A 30 -13.87 4.90 2.18
CA TYR A 30 -13.66 3.47 2.39
C TYR A 30 -12.68 2.87 1.37
N LEU A 31 -12.94 3.07 0.07
CA LEU A 31 -12.13 2.47 -0.99
C LEU A 31 -10.68 2.99 -1.00
N VAL A 32 -10.45 4.28 -0.71
CA VAL A 32 -9.10 4.84 -0.65
C VAL A 32 -8.33 4.29 0.54
N THR A 33 -8.96 4.06 1.69
CA THR A 33 -8.25 3.56 2.88
C THR A 33 -8.22 2.04 3.00
N SER A 34 -9.04 1.30 2.26
CA SER A 34 -9.00 -0.17 2.18
C SER A 34 -8.30 -0.68 0.91
N GLY A 35 -8.00 0.20 -0.04
CA GLY A 35 -7.54 -0.10 -1.41
C GLY A 35 -6.08 -0.54 -1.55
N TYR A 36 -5.59 -1.40 -0.64
CA TYR A 36 -4.24 -1.92 -0.76
C TYR A 36 -4.15 -3.03 -1.81
N SER A 37 -2.98 -3.12 -2.45
CA SER A 37 -2.62 -4.15 -3.41
C SER A 37 -1.56 -5.07 -2.80
N ILE A 38 -1.59 -6.35 -3.17
CA ILE A 38 -0.55 -7.32 -2.81
C ILE A 38 0.08 -7.81 -4.11
N GLU A 39 1.39 -7.63 -4.22
CA GLU A 39 2.19 -8.24 -5.28
C GLU A 39 3.05 -9.34 -4.68
N LEU A 40 2.98 -10.53 -5.26
CA LEU A 40 3.73 -11.70 -4.82
C LEU A 40 4.91 -11.91 -5.76
N GLN A 41 6.11 -11.92 -5.20
CA GLN A 41 7.34 -12.17 -5.91
C GLN A 41 8.13 -13.31 -5.29
N HIS A 42 8.83 -14.06 -6.14
CA HIS A 42 9.75 -15.10 -5.70
C HIS A 42 11.18 -14.56 -5.79
N PHE A 43 11.86 -14.54 -4.65
CA PHE A 43 13.27 -14.22 -4.64
C PHE A 43 14.09 -15.41 -5.09
N VAL A 44 14.85 -15.25 -6.17
CA VAL A 44 15.77 -16.26 -6.71
C VAL A 44 17.19 -15.72 -6.59
N SER A 45 18.03 -16.42 -5.85
CA SER A 45 19.44 -16.07 -5.75
C SER A 45 20.29 -17.30 -5.47
N PRO A 46 21.45 -17.43 -6.16
CA PRO A 46 22.37 -18.52 -5.94
C PRO A 46 23.02 -18.47 -4.54
N ARG A 47 22.97 -17.33 -3.85
CA ARG A 47 23.58 -17.14 -2.52
C ARG A 47 22.63 -16.40 -1.58
N PRO A 48 22.65 -16.71 -0.27
CA PRO A 48 21.88 -15.96 0.70
C PRO A 48 22.25 -14.47 0.69
N SER A 49 21.28 -13.58 0.51
CA SER A 49 21.47 -12.13 0.55
C SER A 49 20.48 -11.51 1.52
N ARG A 50 20.82 -10.31 2.01
CA ARG A 50 19.82 -9.47 2.66
C ARG A 50 18.90 -8.88 1.61
N LEU A 51 17.66 -8.66 1.99
CA LEU A 51 16.60 -8.17 1.11
C LEU A 51 16.10 -6.83 1.65
N SER A 52 15.72 -5.96 0.73
CA SER A 52 15.10 -4.67 0.96
C SER A 52 14.02 -4.47 -0.09
N ILE A 53 13.10 -3.53 0.16
CA ILE A 53 12.01 -3.22 -0.78
C ILE A 53 12.58 -2.84 -2.16
N GLU A 54 13.66 -2.08 -2.17
CA GLU A 54 14.36 -1.60 -3.37
C GLU A 54 14.90 -2.71 -4.27
N ASN A 55 15.07 -3.94 -3.75
CA ASN A 55 15.46 -5.08 -4.57
C ASN A 55 14.34 -5.58 -5.50
N PHE A 56 13.09 -5.20 -5.23
CA PHE A 56 11.90 -5.75 -5.90
C PHE A 56 10.98 -4.68 -6.47
N SER A 57 10.89 -3.54 -5.81
CA SER A 57 10.03 -2.45 -6.23
C SER A 57 10.50 -1.10 -5.69
N SER A 58 9.79 -0.04 -6.05
CA SER A 58 9.98 1.28 -5.50
C SER A 58 9.24 1.38 -4.15
N PRO A 59 9.86 1.90 -3.07
CA PRO A 59 9.20 2.12 -1.78
C PRO A 59 7.95 3.00 -1.87
N TYR A 60 7.91 3.91 -2.84
CA TYR A 60 6.74 4.77 -3.11
C TYR A 60 5.51 3.99 -3.61
N LEU A 61 5.72 2.86 -4.29
CA LEU A 61 4.63 2.00 -4.77
C LEU A 61 4.24 0.95 -3.72
N HIS A 62 5.25 0.43 -3.02
CA HIS A 62 5.10 -0.61 -2.02
C HIS A 62 5.81 -0.20 -0.71
N PRO A 63 5.12 0.50 0.21
CA PRO A 63 5.74 0.98 1.45
C PRO A 63 6.07 -0.12 2.46
N VAL A 64 5.52 -1.33 2.27
CA VAL A 64 5.73 -2.47 3.18
C VAL A 64 6.01 -3.74 2.38
N MET A 65 6.96 -4.54 2.86
CA MET A 65 7.32 -5.84 2.30
C MET A 65 7.36 -6.90 3.40
N ILE A 66 6.80 -8.08 3.13
CA ILE A 66 6.93 -9.25 4.00
C ILE A 66 7.78 -10.28 3.29
N VAL A 67 8.83 -10.74 3.97
CA VAL A 67 9.73 -11.78 3.48
C VAL A 67 9.49 -13.05 4.28
N ILE A 68 9.16 -14.15 3.59
CA ILE A 68 8.90 -15.45 4.20
C ILE A 68 9.81 -16.47 3.53
N GLY A 69 10.72 -17.08 4.27
CA GLY A 69 11.63 -18.03 3.65
C GLY A 69 12.64 -18.66 4.60
N LYS A 70 13.52 -19.47 4.00
CA LYS A 70 14.66 -20.06 4.69
C LYS A 70 15.68 -18.98 4.99
N ALA A 71 15.89 -18.72 6.26
CA ALA A 71 16.81 -17.70 6.73
C ALA A 71 18.15 -18.30 7.15
N TYR A 72 19.18 -17.47 7.01
CA TYR A 72 20.56 -17.81 7.30
C TYR A 72 21.23 -16.69 8.11
N GLN A 73 22.10 -17.09 9.02
CA GLN A 73 23.05 -16.20 9.68
C GLN A 73 24.41 -16.30 9.02
N LYS A 74 25.03 -15.15 8.76
CA LYS A 74 26.41 -15.08 8.28
C LYS A 74 27.34 -15.24 9.49
N ILE A 75 28.14 -16.29 9.47
CA ILE A 75 29.06 -16.66 10.56
C ILE A 75 30.48 -16.66 10.00
N GLU A 76 31.41 -16.10 10.77
CA GLU A 76 32.82 -16.11 10.43
C GLU A 76 33.35 -17.55 10.40
N PHE A 77 34.13 -17.86 9.37
CA PHE A 77 34.75 -19.15 9.16
C PHE A 77 36.26 -18.96 9.03
N ASN A 78 37.00 -19.50 9.98
CA ASN A 78 38.45 -19.51 9.96
C ASN A 78 38.92 -20.90 10.41
N SER A 79 39.41 -21.69 9.46
CA SER A 79 39.93 -23.02 9.76
C SER A 79 41.10 -23.37 8.85
N SER A 80 42.25 -23.65 9.47
CA SER A 80 43.43 -24.18 8.79
C SER A 80 43.28 -25.67 8.49
N THR A 81 42.53 -26.40 9.31
CA THR A 81 42.17 -27.82 9.11
C THR A 81 40.79 -27.97 8.47
N PRO A 82 40.54 -29.00 7.63
CA PRO A 82 39.23 -29.15 7.00
C PRO A 82 38.12 -29.51 8.01
N LEU A 83 37.06 -28.70 8.02
CA LEU A 83 35.83 -28.95 8.77
C LEU A 83 34.83 -29.74 7.92
N ILE A 84 34.09 -30.64 8.57
CA ILE A 84 33.18 -31.59 7.93
C ILE A 84 31.76 -31.01 7.85
N PHE A 85 31.15 -31.12 6.67
CA PHE A 85 29.77 -30.74 6.40
C PHE A 85 29.04 -31.86 5.64
N TYR A 86 27.78 -32.13 6.00
CA TYR A 86 26.93 -33.11 5.30
C TYR A 86 26.37 -32.61 3.97
N LYS A 87 26.38 -31.29 3.74
CA LYS A 87 25.92 -30.63 2.52
C LYS A 87 26.86 -29.45 2.23
N PRO A 88 27.04 -29.05 0.96
CA PRO A 88 27.91 -27.93 0.65
C PRO A 88 27.35 -26.65 1.31
N PRO A 89 28.11 -25.98 2.20
CA PRO A 89 27.64 -24.76 2.82
C PRO A 89 27.63 -23.62 1.81
N TYR A 90 26.65 -22.73 1.91
CA TYR A 90 26.75 -21.42 1.28
C TYR A 90 27.93 -20.67 1.91
N LYS A 91 28.81 -20.12 1.07
CA LYS A 91 30.08 -19.52 1.49
C LYS A 91 30.40 -18.23 0.75
N SER A 92 31.19 -17.37 1.39
CA SER A 92 31.76 -16.14 0.82
C SER A 92 33.19 -15.96 1.35
N GLY A 93 34.11 -15.44 0.53
CA GLY A 93 35.53 -15.35 0.86
C GLY A 93 36.36 -16.55 0.36
N ASN A 94 37.57 -16.70 0.87
CA ASN A 94 38.55 -17.70 0.43
C ASN A 94 38.37 -19.02 1.18
N ILE A 95 37.25 -19.71 0.92
CA ILE A 95 36.92 -21.00 1.51
C ILE A 95 36.90 -22.04 0.39
N ASN A 96 37.77 -23.04 0.46
CA ASN A 96 37.79 -24.16 -0.46
C ASN A 96 37.00 -25.31 0.15
N CYS A 97 36.14 -25.93 -0.66
CA CYS A 97 35.37 -27.11 -0.25
C CYS A 97 35.54 -28.18 -1.32
N TRP A 98 35.82 -29.40 -0.90
CA TRP A 98 35.89 -30.57 -1.78
C TRP A 98 35.11 -31.72 -1.18
N LEU A 99 34.70 -32.65 -2.03
CA LEU A 99 33.99 -33.85 -1.62
C LEU A 99 35.01 -34.92 -1.19
N ASN A 100 34.77 -35.57 -0.05
CA ASN A 100 35.50 -36.74 0.41
C ASN A 100 34.49 -37.83 0.80
N GLY A 101 34.29 -38.80 -0.08
CA GLY A 101 33.20 -39.77 0.04
C GLY A 101 31.83 -39.09 -0.09
N THR A 102 31.01 -39.16 0.97
CA THR A 102 29.68 -38.52 1.04
C THR A 102 29.69 -37.19 1.80
N LEU A 103 30.84 -36.76 2.31
CA LEU A 103 30.99 -35.57 3.14
C LEU A 103 31.73 -34.46 2.39
N TYR A 104 31.42 -33.22 2.72
CA TYR A 104 32.12 -32.05 2.22
C TYR A 104 33.13 -31.59 3.27
N LEU A 105 34.39 -31.48 2.86
CA LEU A 105 35.47 -30.94 3.66
C LEU A 105 35.75 -29.51 3.21
N CYS A 106 35.70 -28.55 4.13
CA CYS A 106 35.96 -27.15 3.84
C CYS A 106 37.06 -26.58 4.74
N ASN A 107 37.99 -25.80 4.16
CA ASN A 107 38.99 -25.03 4.91
C ASN A 107 39.20 -23.64 4.28
N GLY A 108 39.92 -22.77 5.01
CA GLY A 108 40.21 -21.40 4.58
C GLY A 108 39.57 -20.34 5.49
N THR A 109 39.43 -19.13 4.96
CA THR A 109 39.01 -17.93 5.69
C THR A 109 37.91 -17.18 4.96
N GLY A 110 36.83 -16.83 5.66
CA GLY A 110 35.71 -16.08 5.09
C GLY A 110 34.47 -16.18 5.95
N TYR A 111 33.32 -16.38 5.31
CA TYR A 111 32.03 -16.53 5.99
C TYR A 111 31.25 -17.72 5.41
N ILE A 112 30.57 -18.43 6.29
CA ILE A 112 29.55 -19.42 5.92
C ILE A 112 28.17 -18.91 6.34
N TYR A 113 27.14 -19.32 5.60
CA TYR A 113 25.76 -18.99 5.94
C TYR A 113 25.10 -20.21 6.57
N ARG A 114 24.90 -20.14 7.89
CA ARG A 114 24.25 -21.19 8.66
C ARG A 114 22.75 -21.04 8.59
N TYR A 115 22.06 -22.11 8.23
CA TYR A 115 20.60 -22.15 8.25
C TYR A 115 20.08 -22.05 9.69
N ILE A 116 19.10 -21.17 9.91
CA ILE A 116 18.50 -20.93 11.24
C ILE A 116 17.01 -21.28 11.30
N GLY A 117 16.45 -21.83 10.23
CA GLY A 117 15.02 -22.13 10.15
C GLY A 117 14.28 -21.26 9.14
N GLN A 118 12.97 -21.45 9.09
CA GLN A 118 12.06 -20.59 8.34
C GLN A 118 11.74 -19.36 9.18
N GLN A 119 11.86 -18.18 8.59
CA GLN A 119 11.62 -16.90 9.26
C GLN A 119 10.69 -16.05 8.43
N GLN A 120 9.97 -15.16 9.11
CA GLN A 120 9.16 -14.11 8.54
C GLN A 120 9.65 -12.77 9.06
N GLU A 121 9.92 -11.83 8.16
CA GLU A 121 10.29 -10.45 8.49
C GLU A 121 9.34 -9.49 7.78
N ILE A 122 8.89 -8.45 8.49
CA ILE A 122 8.14 -7.32 7.92
C ILE A 122 9.12 -6.17 7.82
N LEU A 123 9.17 -5.55 6.66
CA LEU A 123 10.11 -4.49 6.32
C LEU A 123 9.33 -3.29 5.82
N ASN A 124 9.74 -2.14 6.28
CA ASN A 124 9.25 -0.84 5.87
C ASN A 124 10.24 -0.16 4.92
N GLU A 125 9.85 1.01 4.41
CA GLU A 125 10.74 1.87 3.62
C GLU A 125 12.09 2.09 4.32
N GLY A 126 13.18 1.88 3.57
CA GLY A 126 14.56 2.02 4.05
C GLY A 126 15.09 0.87 4.91
N GLU A 127 14.26 -0.12 5.26
CA GLU A 127 14.69 -1.27 6.06
C GLU A 127 15.29 -2.40 5.21
N ILE A 128 16.16 -3.18 5.84
CA ILE A 128 16.84 -4.33 5.26
C ILE A 128 16.64 -5.52 6.21
N THR A 129 16.42 -6.73 5.67
CA THR A 129 16.30 -7.95 6.48
C THR A 129 17.46 -8.12 7.45
N LYS A 130 17.14 -8.54 8.67
CA LYS A 130 18.12 -8.94 9.67
C LYS A 130 18.88 -10.18 9.21
N PHE A 131 18.16 -11.14 8.64
CA PHE A 131 18.71 -12.41 8.16
C PHE A 131 19.01 -12.39 6.66
N TYR A 132 19.80 -13.38 6.22
CA TYR A 132 20.06 -13.62 4.81
C TYR A 132 19.09 -14.66 4.29
N TYR A 133 18.51 -14.45 3.11
CA TYR A 133 17.52 -15.32 2.51
C TYR A 133 18.06 -15.91 1.21
N SER A 134 17.79 -17.20 0.95
CA SER A 134 18.19 -17.87 -0.29
C SER A 134 17.00 -18.18 -1.18
N GLY A 135 17.27 -18.23 -2.49
CA GLY A 135 16.25 -18.51 -3.50
C GLY A 135 16.73 -19.61 -4.45
N ALA A 136 16.51 -20.87 -4.09
CA ALA A 136 16.76 -22.00 -5.00
C ALA A 136 15.46 -22.72 -5.38
N THR A 137 15.40 -23.08 -6.65
CA THR A 137 14.42 -23.73 -7.57
C THR A 137 13.29 -24.65 -7.06
N GLY A 138 12.86 -24.61 -5.81
CA GLY A 138 11.71 -25.41 -5.34
C GLY A 138 11.07 -25.01 -4.01
N GLY A 139 11.37 -23.82 -3.49
CA GLY A 139 10.84 -23.35 -2.21
C GLY A 139 11.59 -22.11 -1.79
N ALA A 140 11.49 -21.13 -2.69
CA ALA A 140 12.17 -19.87 -2.72
C ALA A 140 11.59 -18.92 -1.68
N THR A 141 12.44 -18.06 -1.13
CA THR A 141 12.00 -16.96 -0.29
C THR A 141 10.88 -16.20 -1.01
N LEU A 142 9.72 -16.17 -0.37
CA LEU A 142 8.53 -15.49 -0.82
C LEU A 142 8.60 -14.04 -0.35
N VAL A 143 8.31 -13.13 -1.26
CA VAL A 143 8.25 -11.70 -0.98
C VAL A 143 6.86 -11.22 -1.31
N LEU A 144 6.17 -10.66 -0.32
CA LEU A 144 4.87 -10.04 -0.46
C LEU A 144 5.05 -8.54 -0.35
N LEU A 145 4.84 -7.83 -1.43
CA LEU A 145 4.89 -6.37 -1.47
C LEU A 145 3.47 -5.84 -1.29
N TYR A 146 3.29 -5.00 -0.27
CA TYR A 146 2.02 -4.33 0.00
C TYR A 146 2.08 -2.91 -0.49
N GLY A 147 1.16 -2.56 -1.39
CA GLY A 147 1.10 -1.27 -2.07
C GLY A 147 -0.27 -0.61 -1.95
N ALA A 148 -0.40 0.56 -2.56
CA ALA A 148 -1.64 1.34 -2.57
C ALA A 148 -2.14 1.62 -4.01
N ALA A 149 -1.80 0.74 -4.97
CA ALA A 149 -2.08 0.98 -6.39
C ALA A 149 -3.58 1.19 -6.67
N PHE A 150 -4.46 0.43 -6.00
CA PHE A 150 -5.90 0.60 -6.15
C PHE A 150 -6.40 1.92 -5.52
N SER A 151 -5.91 2.29 -4.34
CA SER A 151 -6.19 3.61 -3.75
C SER A 151 -5.75 4.76 -4.66
N TYR A 152 -4.61 4.66 -5.32
CA TYR A 152 -4.15 5.65 -6.30
C TYR A 152 -5.07 5.74 -7.52
N PHE A 153 -5.53 4.60 -8.05
CA PHE A 153 -6.47 4.60 -9.16
C PHE A 153 -7.79 5.30 -8.78
N ILE A 154 -8.30 5.05 -7.57
CA ILE A 154 -9.49 5.76 -7.06
C ILE A 154 -9.22 7.25 -6.93
N LEU A 155 -8.11 7.63 -6.27
CA LEU A 155 -7.74 9.01 -6.01
C LEU A 155 -7.52 9.82 -7.30
N VAL A 156 -6.77 9.29 -8.27
CA VAL A 156 -6.31 10.07 -9.43
C VAL A 156 -7.33 10.09 -10.57
N ILE A 157 -8.20 9.08 -10.67
CA ILE A 157 -9.11 8.93 -11.81
C ILE A 157 -10.56 9.00 -11.38
N ILE A 158 -10.99 8.12 -10.47
CA ILE A 158 -12.42 7.96 -10.17
C ILE A 158 -12.97 9.12 -9.34
N ALA A 159 -12.25 9.52 -8.29
CA ALA A 159 -12.64 10.64 -7.43
C ALA A 159 -12.75 11.99 -8.19
N PRO A 160 -11.76 12.41 -9.00
CA PRO A 160 -11.87 13.69 -9.71
C PRO A 160 -13.04 13.72 -10.68
N LEU A 161 -13.20 12.66 -11.49
CA LEU A 161 -14.29 12.57 -12.45
C LEU A 161 -15.66 12.67 -11.77
N THR A 162 -15.83 11.97 -10.65
CA THR A 162 -17.09 12.00 -9.91
C THR A 162 -17.32 13.34 -9.20
N PHE A 163 -16.30 13.94 -8.57
CA PHE A 163 -16.45 15.27 -7.98
C PHE A 163 -16.76 16.35 -9.03
N ILE A 164 -16.19 16.27 -10.23
CA ILE A 164 -16.52 17.16 -11.35
C ILE A 164 -17.99 16.99 -11.75
N LEU A 165 -18.46 15.75 -11.94
CA LEU A 165 -19.86 15.46 -12.30
C LEU A 165 -20.84 15.92 -11.22
N PHE A 166 -20.55 15.63 -9.95
CA PHE A 166 -21.38 16.09 -8.81
C PHE A 166 -21.40 17.61 -8.74
N SER A 167 -20.25 18.26 -8.83
CA SER A 167 -20.15 19.71 -8.80
C SER A 167 -20.94 20.34 -9.93
N TYR A 168 -20.89 19.78 -11.14
CA TYR A 168 -21.70 20.22 -12.28
C TYR A 168 -23.21 20.09 -12.01
N VAL A 169 -23.67 18.95 -11.50
CA VAL A 169 -25.09 18.72 -11.19
C VAL A 169 -25.60 19.69 -10.11
N ILE A 170 -24.81 19.92 -9.05
CA ILE A 170 -25.18 20.84 -7.96
C ILE A 170 -25.16 22.29 -8.47
N THR A 171 -24.14 22.68 -9.24
CA THR A 171 -24.03 24.03 -9.82
C THR A 171 -25.12 24.34 -10.83
N LYS A 172 -25.58 23.36 -11.62
CA LYS A 172 -26.66 23.56 -12.59
C LYS A 172 -28.03 23.74 -11.94
N ASN A 173 -28.30 23.01 -10.85
CA ASN A 173 -29.65 22.90 -10.29
C ASN A 173 -29.90 23.71 -9.01
N THR A 174 -28.86 24.23 -8.37
CA THR A 174 -28.98 24.96 -7.10
C THR A 174 -28.42 26.38 -7.24
N TYR A 175 -28.93 27.36 -6.50
CA TYR A 175 -28.45 28.76 -6.59
C TYR A 175 -28.00 29.34 -5.24
N SER A 176 -28.12 28.59 -4.16
CA SER A 176 -27.82 29.07 -2.80
C SER A 176 -26.36 28.76 -2.42
N PRO A 177 -25.53 29.78 -2.07
CA PRO A 177 -24.16 29.58 -1.59
C PRO A 177 -24.11 28.70 -0.34
N ILE A 178 -25.10 28.84 0.56
CA ILE A 178 -25.20 28.06 1.81
C ILE A 178 -25.30 26.56 1.53
N PHE A 179 -26.05 26.17 0.49
CA PHE A 179 -26.20 24.76 0.12
C PHE A 179 -24.85 24.17 -0.33
N TYR A 180 -24.06 24.91 -1.10
CA TYR A 180 -22.74 24.44 -1.53
C TYR A 180 -21.78 24.23 -0.36
N VAL A 181 -21.73 25.19 0.57
CA VAL A 181 -20.90 25.07 1.77
C VAL A 181 -21.32 23.85 2.59
N SER A 182 -22.63 23.61 2.72
CA SER A 182 -23.13 22.42 3.42
C SER A 182 -22.75 21.12 2.72
N CYS A 183 -22.76 21.07 1.38
CA CYS A 183 -22.29 19.92 0.62
C CYS A 183 -20.80 19.66 0.87
N ILE A 184 -19.95 20.69 0.84
CA ILE A 184 -18.51 20.55 1.10
C ILE A 184 -18.28 19.97 2.51
N ILE A 185 -18.89 20.56 3.54
CA ILE A 185 -18.71 20.12 4.93
C ILE A 185 -19.18 18.66 5.10
N LEU A 186 -20.34 18.30 4.54
CA LEU A 186 -20.85 16.94 4.61
C LEU A 186 -19.96 15.96 3.84
N SER A 187 -19.46 16.34 2.66
CA SER A 187 -18.51 15.50 1.91
C SER A 187 -17.25 15.21 2.71
N VAL A 188 -16.65 16.23 3.33
CA VAL A 188 -15.46 16.04 4.19
C VAL A 188 -15.76 15.07 5.34
N LEU A 189 -16.88 15.27 6.04
CA LEU A 189 -17.29 14.41 7.14
C LEU A 189 -17.49 12.96 6.68
N PHE A 190 -18.21 12.76 5.59
CA PHE A 190 -18.54 11.42 5.09
C PHE A 190 -17.35 10.69 4.47
N ILE A 191 -16.45 11.41 3.78
CA ILE A 191 -15.17 10.87 3.32
C ILE A 191 -14.36 10.41 4.54
N TYR A 192 -14.25 11.24 5.58
CA TYR A 192 -13.50 10.88 6.78
C TYR A 192 -14.09 9.65 7.48
N LEU A 193 -15.41 9.59 7.66
CA LEU A 193 -16.11 8.43 8.24
C LEU A 193 -15.87 7.16 7.42
N GLY A 194 -16.00 7.25 6.08
CA GLY A 194 -15.66 6.15 5.18
C GLY A 194 -14.20 5.72 5.34
N GLY A 195 -13.29 6.68 5.44
CA GLY A 195 -11.86 6.47 5.63
C GLY A 195 -11.54 5.67 6.90
N VAL A 196 -12.16 6.04 8.02
CA VAL A 196 -12.05 5.32 9.30
C VAL A 196 -12.61 3.90 9.20
N LEU A 197 -13.70 3.69 8.44
CA LEU A 197 -14.24 2.35 8.22
C LEU A 197 -13.29 1.49 7.36
N GLY A 198 -12.74 2.04 6.28
CA GLY A 198 -11.84 1.32 5.39
C GLY A 198 -10.51 0.94 6.04
N ILE A 199 -9.94 1.83 6.87
CA ILE A 199 -8.65 1.55 7.52
C ILE A 199 -8.71 0.41 8.53
N ASN A 200 -9.88 0.14 9.09
CA ASN A 200 -10.11 -0.96 10.03
C ASN A 200 -10.12 -2.33 9.34
N VAL A 201 -10.21 -2.36 8.01
CA VAL A 201 -10.09 -3.60 7.21
C VAL A 201 -8.63 -3.96 6.96
N VAL A 202 -7.71 -2.99 7.05
CA VAL A 202 -6.28 -3.22 6.83
C VAL A 202 -5.68 -3.88 8.08
N PRO A 203 -4.93 -5.00 7.94
CA PRO A 203 -4.35 -5.69 9.08
C PRO A 203 -3.47 -4.78 9.94
N SER A 204 -3.63 -4.88 11.26
CA SER A 204 -2.93 -4.00 12.22
C SER A 204 -1.41 -4.19 12.24
N PHE A 205 -0.88 -5.34 11.83
CA PHE A 205 0.57 -5.54 11.75
C PHE A 205 1.22 -4.78 10.58
N LEU A 206 0.43 -4.14 9.71
CA LEU A 206 0.87 -3.31 8.58
C LEU A 206 0.71 -1.82 8.89
N ASP A 207 1.16 -1.37 10.07
CA ASP A 207 0.90 0.00 10.54
C ASP A 207 1.43 1.09 9.60
N ASN A 208 2.57 0.88 8.93
CA ASN A 208 3.08 1.85 7.96
C ASN A 208 2.22 1.94 6.70
N LEU A 209 1.68 0.82 6.21
CA LEU A 209 0.70 0.82 5.14
C LEU A 209 -0.58 1.54 5.57
N ARG A 210 -1.03 1.31 6.82
CA ARG A 210 -2.20 1.99 7.38
C ARG A 210 -1.99 3.50 7.43
N HIS A 211 -0.82 3.93 7.92
CA HIS A 211 -0.46 5.35 7.94
C HIS A 211 -0.48 5.93 6.52
N TYR A 212 0.13 5.24 5.56
CA TYR A 212 0.18 5.65 4.17
C TYR A 212 -1.20 5.82 3.52
N LEU A 213 -2.07 4.82 3.67
CA LEU A 213 -3.45 4.85 3.16
C LEU A 213 -4.26 5.96 3.82
N PHE A 214 -4.03 6.22 5.10
CA PHE A 214 -4.67 7.31 5.81
C PHE A 214 -4.16 8.68 5.32
N THR A 215 -2.89 8.80 4.92
CA THR A 215 -2.39 10.00 4.23
C THR A 215 -3.12 10.24 2.91
N LEU A 216 -3.40 9.19 2.13
CA LEU A 216 -4.16 9.30 0.88
C LEU A 216 -5.59 9.81 1.09
N LEU A 217 -6.21 9.51 2.23
CA LEU A 217 -7.52 10.05 2.60
C LEU A 217 -7.52 11.58 2.66
N TYR A 218 -6.45 12.18 3.19
CA TYR A 218 -6.34 13.65 3.25
C TYR A 218 -6.19 14.27 1.87
N TYR A 219 -5.47 13.62 0.95
CA TYR A 219 -5.42 14.06 -0.45
C TYR A 219 -6.81 14.01 -1.10
N LEU A 220 -7.58 12.94 -0.88
CA LEU A 220 -8.95 12.83 -1.39
C LEU A 220 -9.85 13.97 -0.86
N ILE A 221 -9.75 14.27 0.44
CA ILE A 221 -10.50 15.36 1.07
C ILE A 221 -10.11 16.71 0.43
N ALA A 222 -8.81 16.98 0.31
CA ALA A 222 -8.31 18.23 -0.27
C ALA A 222 -8.78 18.40 -1.72
N GLU A 223 -8.70 17.33 -2.52
CA GLU A 223 -9.15 17.31 -3.90
C GLU A 223 -10.65 17.61 -4.04
N GLY A 224 -11.48 16.95 -3.23
CA GLY A 224 -12.92 17.20 -3.22
C GLY A 224 -13.27 18.65 -2.88
N ILE A 225 -12.57 19.25 -1.92
CA ILE A 225 -12.73 20.67 -1.56
C ILE A 225 -12.34 21.57 -2.73
N ILE A 226 -11.17 21.34 -3.35
CA ILE A 226 -10.65 22.16 -4.45
C ILE A 226 -11.60 22.13 -5.65
N ILE A 227 -12.02 20.93 -6.09
CA ILE A 227 -12.91 20.78 -7.26
C ILE A 227 -14.25 21.49 -7.00
N MET A 228 -14.87 21.26 -5.84
CA MET A 228 -16.14 21.91 -5.52
C MET A 228 -16.00 23.43 -5.42
N ALA A 229 -14.92 23.94 -4.83
CA ALA A 229 -14.66 25.38 -4.72
C ALA A 229 -14.46 26.05 -6.09
N LEU A 230 -13.70 25.43 -6.99
CA LEU A 230 -13.48 25.93 -8.35
C LEU A 230 -14.79 26.07 -9.13
N PHE A 231 -15.70 25.09 -9.01
CA PHE A 231 -17.01 25.14 -9.66
C PHE A 231 -17.91 26.26 -9.12
N ILE A 232 -17.83 26.56 -7.81
CA ILE A 232 -18.56 27.69 -7.21
C ILE A 232 -18.04 29.02 -7.75
N LEU A 233 -16.71 29.18 -7.78
CA LEU A 233 -16.06 30.39 -8.28
C LEU A 233 -16.40 30.63 -9.76
N HIS A 234 -16.30 29.59 -10.60
CA HIS A 234 -16.67 29.65 -12.02
C HIS A 234 -18.13 30.01 -12.26
N LYS A 235 -19.03 29.55 -11.39
CA LYS A 235 -20.45 29.95 -11.47
C LYS A 235 -20.63 31.41 -11.05
N SER A 236 -19.87 31.88 -10.06
CA SER A 236 -19.94 33.26 -9.59
C SER A 236 -19.42 34.26 -10.62
N SER A 237 -18.41 33.90 -11.42
CA SER A 237 -17.83 34.79 -12.44
C SER A 237 -18.70 34.97 -13.70
N ARG A 238 -19.74 34.16 -13.87
CA ARG A 238 -20.69 34.22 -14.99
C ARG A 238 -21.96 35.03 -14.66
N LYS A 239 -22.06 35.59 -13.46
CA LYS A 239 -23.09 36.55 -13.07
C LYS A 239 -22.54 37.97 -13.17
#